data_AF-A0A165NQX4-F1
#
_entry.id   AF-A0A165NQX4-F1
#
_cell.length_a   1.000
_cell.length_b   1.000
_cell.length_c   1.000
_cell.angle_alpha   90.00
_cell.angle_beta   90.00
_cell.angle_gamma   90.00
#
_symmetry.space_group_name_H-M   'P 1'
#
loop_
_entity.id
_entity.type
_entity.pdbx_description
1 polymer ?
#
loop_
_entity_poly.entity_id
_entity_poly.type
_entity_poly.pdbx_seq_one_letter_code
_entity_poly.pdbx_strand_id
1 'polypeptide(L)'
;MDQHPSHAVLSPFVSKYPRAASGVFQAYNDLLYAQQWKDLEVVDLPKCSRCGFRGRKAETASHDAVLSVVPCSLSESFSLSWIHSAFEEFGGPQEVYIAITAEDSSIVYYKISQGIVKPPL
;
A
#
# COMPACT_ATOMS: atom_id res chain seq x y z
N MET A 1 -1.61 19.82 0.03
CA MET A 1 -0.68 18.67 0.17
C MET A 1 0.77 19.15 0.31
N ASP A 2 1.16 20.21 -0.39
CA ASP A 2 2.55 20.65 -0.58
C ASP A 2 3.34 21.04 0.68
N GLN A 3 2.66 21.36 1.80
CA GLN A 3 3.30 21.73 3.08
C GLN A 3 3.40 20.55 4.08
N HIS A 4 2.85 19.38 3.76
CA HIS A 4 2.87 18.23 4.67
C HIS A 4 4.22 17.48 4.59
N PRO A 5 4.82 16.99 5.70
CA PRO A 5 6.09 16.26 5.66
C PRO A 5 6.11 15.08 4.67
N SER A 6 5.01 14.33 4.58
CA SER A 6 4.84 13.23 3.60
C SER A 6 4.91 13.67 2.14
N HIS A 7 4.65 14.95 1.83
CA HIS A 7 4.75 15.44 0.46
C HIS A 7 6.18 15.39 -0.07
N ALA A 8 7.19 15.67 0.78
CA ALA A 8 8.59 15.57 0.35
C ALA A 8 8.93 14.14 -0.11
N VAL A 9 8.44 13.14 0.62
CA VAL A 9 8.67 11.71 0.31
C VAL A 9 7.86 11.25 -0.91
N LEU A 10 6.61 11.69 -1.02
CA LEU A 10 5.67 11.18 -2.03
C LEU A 10 5.66 11.98 -3.33
N SER A 11 6.17 13.22 -3.35
CA SER A 11 6.11 14.11 -4.51
C SER A 11 6.63 13.50 -5.82
N PRO A 12 7.72 12.69 -5.86
CA PRO A 12 8.17 12.10 -7.12
C PRO A 12 7.16 11.09 -7.68
N PHE A 13 6.52 10.31 -6.81
CA PHE A 13 5.58 9.25 -7.19
C PHE A 13 4.21 9.82 -7.54
N VAL A 14 3.75 10.82 -6.80
CA VAL A 14 2.46 11.48 -7.02
C VAL A 14 2.49 12.30 -8.32
N SER A 15 3.62 12.94 -8.62
CA SER A 15 3.80 13.63 -9.91
C SER A 15 3.83 12.64 -11.08
N LYS A 16 4.43 11.45 -10.87
CA LYS A 16 4.49 10.38 -11.87
C LYS A 16 3.13 9.69 -12.09
N TYR A 17 2.34 9.53 -11.03
CA TYR A 17 1.06 8.82 -11.02
C TYR A 17 -0.08 9.65 -10.39
N PRO A 18 -0.50 10.75 -11.03
CA PRO A 18 -1.46 11.70 -10.44
C PRO A 18 -2.83 11.07 -10.15
N ARG A 19 -3.24 10.04 -10.89
CA ARG A 19 -4.52 9.33 -10.65
C ARG A 19 -4.55 8.56 -9.33
N ALA A 20 -3.40 8.13 -8.83
CA ALA A 20 -3.28 7.39 -7.57
C ALA A 20 -2.94 8.33 -6.38
N ALA A 21 -2.76 9.62 -6.62
CA ALA A 21 -2.21 10.58 -5.67
C ALA A 21 -2.95 10.59 -4.33
N SER A 22 -4.27 10.68 -4.35
CA SER A 22 -5.10 10.74 -3.14
C SER A 22 -4.95 9.48 -2.30
N GLY A 23 -5.12 8.30 -2.92
CA GLY A 23 -4.99 7.02 -2.23
C GLY A 23 -3.58 6.78 -1.69
N VAL A 24 -2.55 7.19 -2.44
CA VAL A 24 -1.15 7.14 -2.00
C VAL A 24 -0.93 8.00 -0.76
N PHE A 25 -1.39 9.25 -0.75
CA PHE A 25 -1.25 10.14 0.40
C PHE A 25 -2.00 9.62 1.63
N GLN A 26 -3.25 9.18 1.44
CA GLN A 26 -4.09 8.68 2.52
C GLN A 26 -3.50 7.42 3.15
N ALA A 27 -3.17 6.41 2.34
CA ALA A 27 -2.61 5.16 2.83
C ALA A 27 -1.23 5.36 3.47
N TYR A 28 -0.34 6.18 2.89
CA TYR A 28 0.96 6.45 3.50
C TYR A 28 0.82 7.10 4.89
N ASN A 29 -0.04 8.10 5.01
CA ASN A 29 -0.26 8.79 6.28
C ASN A 29 -0.94 7.89 7.33
N ASP A 30 -1.88 7.03 6.91
CA ASP A 30 -2.49 6.05 7.80
C ASP A 30 -1.47 5.04 8.32
N LEU A 31 -0.65 4.46 7.43
CA LEU A 31 0.43 3.54 7.81
C LEU A 31 1.44 4.22 8.74
N LEU A 32 1.87 5.45 8.43
CA LEU A 32 2.90 6.16 9.17
C LEU A 32 2.42 6.67 10.53
N TYR A 33 1.25 7.33 10.59
CA TYR A 33 0.82 8.05 11.79
C TYR A 33 -0.24 7.32 12.61
N ALA A 34 -1.21 6.68 11.96
CA ALA A 34 -2.29 6.00 12.66
C ALA A 34 -1.88 4.59 13.09
N GLN A 35 -1.28 3.82 12.18
CA GLN A 35 -0.80 2.47 12.46
C GLN A 35 0.65 2.42 12.97
N GLN A 36 1.36 3.56 12.92
CA GLN A 36 2.72 3.72 13.44
C GLN A 36 3.69 2.66 12.90
N TRP A 37 3.62 2.39 11.60
CA TRP A 37 4.52 1.45 10.95
C TRP A 37 5.96 1.96 11.05
N LYS A 38 6.88 1.02 11.27
CA LYS A 38 8.32 1.27 11.29
C LYS A 38 8.91 0.95 9.93
N ASP A 39 9.98 1.67 9.57
CA ASP A 39 10.77 1.46 8.35
C ASP A 39 9.89 1.50 7.09
N LEU A 40 8.97 2.49 7.05
CA LEU A 40 8.04 2.66 5.95
C LEU A 40 8.77 3.22 4.71
N GLU A 41 8.98 2.37 3.73
CA GLU A 41 9.60 2.68 2.44
C GLU A 41 8.53 2.81 1.36
N VAL A 42 8.76 3.72 0.41
CA VAL A 42 7.93 3.88 -0.80
C VAL A 42 8.60 3.16 -1.95
N VAL A 43 7.86 2.27 -2.60
CA VAL A 43 8.36 1.42 -3.71
C VAL A 43 7.65 1.82 -5.00
N ASP A 44 8.39 2.08 -6.07
CA ASP A 44 7.81 2.33 -7.40
C ASP A 44 7.25 1.03 -8.00
N LEU A 45 5.99 1.02 -8.42
CA LEU A 45 5.32 -0.14 -9.03
C LEU A 45 4.81 0.25 -10.44
N PRO A 46 5.71 0.40 -11.43
CA PRO A 46 5.34 0.87 -12.76
C PRO A 46 4.33 -0.01 -13.50
N LYS A 47 4.36 -1.34 -13.36
CA LYS A 47 3.34 -2.23 -13.94
C LYS A 47 1.97 -1.99 -13.29
N CYS A 48 1.96 -1.58 -12.02
CA CYS A 48 0.74 -1.17 -11.33
C CYS A 48 0.35 0.30 -11.56
N SER A 49 1.20 1.10 -12.22
CA SER A 49 1.03 2.54 -12.46
C SER A 49 0.80 3.36 -11.18
N ARG A 50 1.51 3.01 -10.11
CA ARG A 50 1.49 3.72 -8.81
C ARG A 50 2.73 3.38 -7.99
N CYS A 51 2.84 3.94 -6.80
CA CYS A 51 3.75 3.42 -5.78
C CYS A 51 3.01 2.53 -4.77
N GLY A 52 3.76 1.65 -4.12
CA GLY A 52 3.33 0.91 -2.94
C GLY A 52 4.23 1.21 -1.75
N PHE A 53 3.98 0.50 -0.64
CA PHE A 53 4.69 0.70 0.62
C PHE A 53 5.22 -0.62 1.15
N ARG A 54 6.41 -0.60 1.75
CA ARG A 54 6.95 -1.71 2.54
C ARG A 54 7.29 -1.21 3.93
N GLY A 55 7.03 -2.02 4.95
CA GLY A 55 7.39 -1.67 6.32
C GLY A 55 6.91 -2.71 7.31
N ARG A 56 7.07 -2.40 8.59
CA ARG A 56 6.68 -3.29 9.70
C ARG A 56 5.56 -2.66 10.51
N LYS A 57 4.59 -3.47 10.94
CA LYS A 57 3.59 -3.02 11.92
C LYS A 57 4.27 -2.66 13.25
N ALA A 58 3.64 -1.79 14.03
CA ALA A 58 4.12 -1.45 15.36
C ALA A 58 4.28 -2.71 16.25
N GLU A 59 5.21 -2.66 17.21
CA GLU A 59 5.64 -3.81 18.04
C GLU A 59 4.52 -4.53 18.81
N THR A 60 3.36 -3.89 19.00
CA THR A 60 2.19 -4.52 19.61
C THR A 60 1.49 -5.52 18.70
N ALA A 61 1.79 -5.52 17.39
CA ALA A 61 1.35 -6.54 16.45
C ALA A 61 2.37 -7.68 16.43
N SER A 62 1.91 -8.90 16.65
CA SER A 62 2.66 -10.14 16.90
C SER A 62 3.61 -10.63 15.78
N HIS A 63 3.96 -9.81 14.78
CA HIS A 63 4.77 -10.20 13.63
C HIS A 63 5.78 -9.10 13.24
N ASP A 64 7.08 -9.38 13.38
CA ASP A 64 8.20 -8.56 12.88
C ASP A 64 8.43 -8.70 11.36
N ALA A 65 7.40 -9.14 10.62
CA ALA A 65 7.49 -9.37 9.19
C ALA A 65 7.40 -8.03 8.44
N VAL A 66 8.24 -7.85 7.42
CA VAL A 66 8.10 -6.76 6.46
C VAL A 66 6.91 -7.06 5.55
N LEU A 67 5.90 -6.21 5.61
CA LEU A 67 4.67 -6.33 4.83
C LEU A 67 4.70 -5.38 3.63
N SER A 68 3.98 -5.75 2.57
CA SER A 68 3.86 -4.94 1.35
C SER A 68 2.42 -4.48 1.17
N VAL A 69 2.22 -3.21 0.84
CA VAL A 69 0.90 -2.57 0.71
C VAL A 69 0.79 -1.83 -0.63
N VAL A 70 -0.32 -1.99 -1.34
CA VAL A 70 -0.64 -1.18 -2.53
C VAL A 70 -1.91 -0.35 -2.28
N PRO A 71 -1.84 0.98 -2.41
CA PRO A 71 -3.02 1.85 -2.33
C PRO A 71 -3.88 1.75 -3.59
N CYS A 72 -5.19 1.67 -3.39
CA CYS A 72 -6.20 1.67 -4.45
C CYS A 72 -7.39 2.53 -4.02
N SER A 73 -8.03 3.21 -4.97
CA SER A 73 -9.32 3.87 -4.69
C SER A 73 -10.45 2.84 -4.65
N LEU A 74 -11.47 3.06 -3.82
CA LEU A 74 -12.70 2.26 -3.84
C LEU A 74 -13.39 2.28 -5.21
N SER A 75 -13.29 3.38 -5.94
CA SER A 75 -13.84 3.53 -7.30
C SER A 75 -13.00 2.85 -8.38
N GLU A 76 -11.83 2.30 -8.03
CA GLU A 76 -10.92 1.71 -8.99
C GLU A 76 -11.24 0.23 -9.22
N SER A 77 -11.29 -0.17 -10.48
CA SER A 77 -11.37 -1.58 -10.88
C SER A 77 -9.98 -2.07 -11.30
N PHE A 78 -9.52 -3.18 -10.75
CA PHE A 78 -8.26 -3.81 -11.11
C PHE A 78 -8.46 -5.28 -11.51
N SER A 79 -7.60 -5.76 -12.39
CA SER A 79 -7.60 -7.15 -12.86
C SER A 79 -6.75 -8.04 -11.95
N LEU A 80 -6.94 -9.35 -12.04
CA LEU A 80 -6.05 -10.31 -11.39
C LEU A 80 -4.60 -10.17 -11.90
N SER A 81 -4.40 -9.87 -13.19
CA SER A 81 -3.06 -9.63 -13.74
C SER A 81 -2.36 -8.42 -13.11
N TRP A 82 -3.12 -7.40 -12.72
CA TRP A 82 -2.59 -6.25 -12.00
C TRP A 82 -2.12 -6.65 -10.59
N ILE A 83 -2.89 -7.50 -9.89
CA ILE A 83 -2.49 -8.04 -8.57
C ILE A 83 -1.21 -8.87 -8.71
N HIS A 84 -1.13 -9.75 -9.71
CA HIS A 84 0.09 -10.52 -9.99
C HIS A 84 1.31 -9.62 -10.23
N SER A 85 1.12 -8.52 -10.97
CA SER A 85 2.18 -7.54 -11.19
C SER A 85 2.66 -6.91 -9.88
N ALA A 86 1.75 -6.61 -8.94
CA ALA A 86 2.14 -6.10 -7.63
C ALA A 86 3.02 -7.09 -6.85
N PHE A 87 2.66 -8.39 -6.85
CA PHE A 87 3.51 -9.42 -6.25
C PHE A 87 4.89 -9.47 -6.90
N GLU A 88 4.97 -9.44 -8.24
CA GLU A 88 6.25 -9.44 -8.96
C GLU A 88 7.11 -8.22 -8.60
N GLU A 89 6.53 -7.02 -8.61
CA GLU A 89 7.26 -5.77 -8.37
C GLU A 89 7.71 -5.62 -6.91
N PHE A 90 7.04 -6.28 -5.96
CA PHE A 90 7.51 -6.41 -4.57
C PHE A 90 8.53 -7.54 -4.35
N GLY A 91 8.92 -8.28 -5.39
CA GLY A 91 9.88 -9.38 -5.27
C GLY A 91 9.27 -10.70 -4.76
N GLY A 92 7.97 -10.90 -4.97
CA GLY A 92 7.26 -12.15 -4.65
C GLY A 92 7.03 -12.41 -3.16
N PRO A 93 6.49 -11.47 -2.37
CA PRO A 93 6.16 -11.73 -0.97
C PRO A 93 5.04 -12.79 -0.86
N GLN A 94 4.93 -13.45 0.31
CA GLN A 94 3.82 -14.39 0.54
C GLN A 94 2.46 -13.70 0.57
N GLU A 95 2.43 -12.42 0.94
CA GLU A 95 1.21 -11.62 1.02
C GLU A 95 1.44 -10.18 0.60
N VAL A 96 0.43 -9.60 -0.03
CA VAL A 96 0.33 -8.17 -0.35
C VAL A 96 -1.00 -7.69 0.20
N TYR A 97 -0.97 -6.56 0.87
CA TYR A 97 -2.16 -5.86 1.35
C TYR A 97 -2.62 -4.85 0.30
N ILE A 98 -3.91 -4.84 -0.01
CA ILE A 98 -4.54 -3.80 -0.81
C ILE A 98 -5.21 -2.83 0.16
N ALA A 99 -4.71 -1.60 0.21
CA ALA A 99 -5.29 -0.52 1.01
C ALA A 99 -6.32 0.22 0.15
N ILE A 100 -7.60 -0.08 0.37
CA ILE A 100 -8.71 0.52 -0.37
C ILE A 100 -9.13 1.79 0.35
N THR A 101 -8.95 2.93 -0.32
CA THR A 101 -9.30 4.25 0.20
C THR A 101 -10.62 4.75 -0.38
N ALA A 102 -11.56 5.14 0.48
CA ALA A 102 -12.83 5.72 0.08
C ALA A 102 -12.77 7.27 0.10
N GLU A 103 -13.77 7.91 -0.52
CA GLU A 103 -13.83 9.38 -0.65
C GLU A 103 -14.00 10.09 0.71
N ASP A 104 -14.58 9.41 1.70
CA ASP A 104 -14.70 9.87 3.09
C ASP A 104 -13.41 9.69 3.89
N SER A 105 -12.30 9.31 3.23
CA SER A 105 -11.00 8.99 3.82
C SER A 105 -10.98 7.75 4.72
N SER A 106 -12.02 6.91 4.67
CA SER A 106 -11.98 5.57 5.27
C SER A 106 -11.01 4.67 4.49
N ILE A 107 -10.26 3.82 5.21
CA ILE A 107 -9.31 2.88 4.60
C ILE A 107 -9.57 1.47 5.11
N VAL A 108 -9.64 0.50 4.19
CA VAL A 108 -9.76 -0.93 4.51
C VAL A 108 -8.59 -1.69 3.89
N TYR A 109 -7.99 -2.58 4.66
CA TYR A 109 -6.85 -3.39 4.23
C TYR A 109 -7.27 -4.83 3.94
N TYR A 110 -7.21 -5.23 2.68
CA TYR A 110 -7.44 -6.61 2.26
C TYR A 110 -6.12 -7.35 2.12
N LYS A 111 -5.95 -8.47 2.82
CA LYS A 111 -4.80 -9.35 2.67
C LYS A 111 -5.02 -10.29 1.48
N ILE A 112 -4.16 -10.17 0.47
CA ILE A 112 -4.08 -11.13 -0.63
C ILE A 112 -2.84 -12.00 -0.39
N SER A 113 -3.01 -13.32 -0.44
CA SER A 113 -1.92 -14.27 -0.24
C SER A 113 -1.57 -14.98 -1.54
N GLN A 114 -0.31 -15.40 -1.70
CA GLN A 114 0.07 -16.29 -2.79
C GLN A 114 -0.48 -17.70 -2.55
N GLY A 115 -1.19 -18.22 -3.55
CA GLY A 115 -1.74 -19.58 -3.51
C GLY A 115 -2.98 -19.72 -2.63
N ILE A 116 -3.32 -20.97 -2.32
CA ILE A 116 -4.50 -21.31 -1.52
C ILE A 116 -4.08 -21.37 -0.04
N VAL A 117 -4.50 -20.37 0.74
CA VAL A 117 -4.24 -20.30 2.18
C VAL A 117 -5.50 -20.70 2.94
N LYS A 118 -5.35 -21.48 4.01
CA LYS A 118 -6.47 -21.86 4.86
C LYS A 118 -7.04 -20.62 5.56
N PRO A 119 -8.37 -20.47 5.66
CA PRO A 119 -8.96 -19.44 6.50
C PRO A 119 -8.45 -19.57 7.93
N PRO A 120 -8.20 -18.46 8.64
CA PRO A 120 -7.95 -18.52 10.07
C PRO A 120 -9.14 -19.19 10.77
N LEU A 121 -8.84 -20.08 11.72
CA LEU A 121 -9.82 -20.73 12.60
C LEU A 121 -10.41 -19.75 13.61
#